data_AF-A0A1M4EBR3-F1
#
_entry.id   AF-A0A1M4EBR3-F1
#
_cell.length_a   1.000
_cell.length_b   1.000
_cell.length_c   1.000
_cell.angle_alpha   90.00
_cell.angle_beta   90.00
_cell.angle_gamma   90.00
#
_symmetry.space_group_name_H-M   'P 1'
#
loop_
_entity.id
_entity.type
_entity.pdbx_description
1 polymer ?
#
loop_
_entity_poly.entity_id
_entity_poly.type
_entity_poly.pdbx_seq_one_letter_code
_entity_poly.pdbx_strand_id
1 'polypeptide(L)' 'MRFRDGQAFLPDGAPLTSADDEQRREFYRLRRRENQETDFTYPMLTYTVSESDLMPPV' A
#
# COMPACT_ATOMS: atom_id res chain seq x y z
N MET A 1 -5.36 2.41 -9.68
CA MET A 1 -4.70 3.58 -9.08
C MET A 1 -4.85 4.76 -10.01
N ARG A 2 -5.07 5.96 -9.47
CA ARG A 2 -5.23 7.20 -10.26
C ARG A 2 -4.23 8.23 -9.74
N PHE A 3 -3.60 8.96 -10.65
CA PHE A 3 -2.76 10.10 -10.29
C PHE A 3 -3.53 11.39 -10.55
N ARG A 4 -3.50 12.31 -9.59
CA ARG A 4 -4.05 13.67 -9.73
C ARG A 4 -3.03 14.64 -9.15
N ASP A 5 -2.58 15.59 -9.96
CA ASP A 5 -1.59 16.61 -9.56
C ASP A 5 -0.30 16.03 -8.94
N GLY A 6 0.16 14.88 -9.45
CA GLY A 6 1.35 14.18 -8.93
C GLY A 6 1.10 13.35 -7.67
N GLN A 7 -0.11 13.37 -7.10
CA GLN A 7 -0.50 12.56 -5.95
C GLN A 7 -1.22 11.28 -6.40
N ALA A 8 -0.83 10.17 -5.78
CA ALA A 8 -1.44 8.86 -5.95
C ALA A 8 -2.74 8.72 -5.16
N PHE A 9 -3.77 8.15 -5.79
CA PHE A 9 -5.07 7.84 -5.20
C PHE A 9 -5.49 6.39 -5.47
N LEU A 10 -6.09 5.78 -4.45
CA LEU A 10 -6.75 4.48 -4.51
C LEU A 10 -8.03 4.54 -5.36
N PRO A 11 -8.56 3.39 -5.82
CA PRO A 11 -9.79 3.33 -6.62
C PRO A 11 -11.01 3.96 -5.93
N ASP A 12 -11.07 3.89 -4.60
CA ASP A 12 -12.11 4.48 -3.76
C ASP A 12 -11.95 6.00 -3.53
N GLY A 13 -10.86 6.59 -4.01
CA GLY A 13 -10.56 8.02 -3.89
C GLY A 13 -9.75 8.40 -2.65
N ALA A 14 -9.37 7.46 -1.79
CA ALA A 14 -8.44 7.74 -0.70
C ALA A 14 -7.02 8.02 -1.24
N PRO A 15 -6.26 8.96 -0.64
CA PRO A 15 -4.87 9.18 -1.02
C PRO A 15 -4.03 7.96 -0.64
N LEU A 16 -3.13 7.54 -1.53
CA LEU A 16 -2.09 6.57 -1.19
C LEU A 16 -0.88 7.33 -0.65
N THR A 17 -0.42 6.98 0.55
CA THR A 17 0.72 7.63 1.20
C THR A 17 1.92 6.70 1.32
N SER A 18 3.11 7.27 1.57
CA SER A 18 4.26 6.46 2.00
C SER A 18 4.00 5.91 3.39
N ALA A 19 4.39 4.66 3.62
CA ALA A 19 4.25 4.00 4.91
C ALA A 19 5.24 4.58 5.92
N ASP A 20 4.74 4.92 7.11
CA ASP A 20 5.61 5.20 8.26
C ASP A 20 6.27 3.91 8.80
N ASP A 21 7.16 4.05 9.79
CA ASP A 21 7.90 2.92 10.36
C ASP A 21 7.00 1.86 11.00
N GLU A 22 5.86 2.24 11.56
CA GLU A 22 4.91 1.31 12.17
C GLU A 22 4.14 0.54 11.09
N GLN A 23 3.64 1.25 10.09
CA GLN A 23 2.95 0.70 8.93
C GLN A 23 3.85 -0.23 8.12
N ARG A 24 5.15 0.08 8.00
CA ARG A 24 6.16 -0.80 7.38
C ARG A 24 6.29 -2.11 8.15
N ARG A 25 6.39 -2.05 9.49
CA ARG A 25 6.45 -3.26 10.34
C ARG A 25 5.18 -4.09 10.23
N GLU A 26 4.02 -3.44 10.20
CA GLU A 26 2.74 -4.11 9.98
C GLU A 26 2.68 -4.79 8.60
N PHE A 27 3.07 -4.11 7.54
CA PHE A 27 3.11 -4.65 6.19
C PHE A 27 3.91 -5.97 6.11
N TYR A 28 5.10 -6.02 6.73
CA TYR A 28 5.89 -7.25 6.75
C TYR A 28 5.26 -8.36 7.59
N ARG A 29 4.51 -8.03 8.65
CA ARG A 29 3.70 -9.03 9.38
C ARG A 29 2.58 -9.58 8.50
N LEU A 30 1.91 -8.74 7.71
CA LEU A 30 0.88 -9.16 6.76
C LEU A 30 1.47 -10.07 5.67
N ARG A 31 2.59 -9.69 5.06
CA ARG A 31 3.32 -10.55 4.09
C ARG A 31 3.70 -11.90 4.67
N ARG A 32 4.07 -11.93 5.95
CA ARG A 32 4.39 -13.19 6.65
C ARG A 32 3.14 -14.07 6.82
N ARG A 33 1.98 -13.49 7.14
CA ARG A 33 0.72 -14.21 7.26
C ARG A 33 0.22 -14.71 5.91
N GLU A 34 0.24 -13.85 4.89
CA GLU A 34 -0.06 -14.21 3.50
C GLU A 34 0.69 -15.45 3.02
N ASN A 35 1.97 -15.58 3.36
CA ASN A 35 2.79 -16.73 2.97
C ASN A 35 2.52 -18.01 3.77
N GLN A 36 1.85 -17.94 4.93
CA GLN A 36 1.69 -19.07 5.86
C GLN A 36 0.23 -19.53 6.02
N GLU A 37 -0.72 -18.63 5.83
CA GLU A 37 -2.16 -18.86 6.02
C GLU A 37 -2.83 -19.02 4.65
N THR A 38 -3.45 -20.18 4.41
CA THR A 38 -4.09 -20.52 3.12
C THR A 38 -5.35 -19.70 2.82
N ASP A 39 -5.98 -19.17 3.86
CA ASP A 39 -7.21 -18.38 3.85
C ASP A 39 -6.97 -16.89 4.16
N PHE A 40 -5.71 -16.43 4.08
CA PHE A 40 -5.37 -15.05 4.36
C PHE A 40 -6.05 -14.09 3.40
N THR A 41 -6.73 -13.09 3.97
CA THR A 41 -7.28 -11.96 3.23
C THR A 41 -6.49 -10.71 3.57
N TYR A 42 -5.95 -10.08 2.54
CA TYR A 42 -5.20 -8.83 2.69
C TYR A 42 -6.16 -7.69 3.10
N PRO A 43 -5.88 -6.92 4.16
CA PRO A 43 -6.68 -5.74 4.48
C PRO A 43 -6.48 -4.65 3.43
N MET A 44 -7.45 -3.74 3.33
CA MET A 44 -7.30 -2.51 2.54
C MET A 44 -6.18 -1.66 3.15
N LEU A 45 -5.11 -1.43 2.40
CA LEU A 45 -4.01 -0.54 2.80
C LEU A 45 -4.12 0.80 2.08
N THR A 46 -4.06 1.88 2.83
CA THR A 46 -4.00 3.26 2.30
C THR A 46 -2.59 3.80 2.18
N TYR A 47 -1.59 2.92 2.33
CA TYR A 47 -0.18 3.25 2.26
C TYR A 47 0.61 2.23 1.43
N THR A 48 1.80 2.63 1.00
CA THR A 48 2.75 1.77 0.30
C THR A 48 4.14 1.87 0.91
N VAL A 49 4.88 0.75 0.88
CA VAL A 49 6.31 0.70 1.28
C VAL A 49 7.26 1.02 0.12
N SER A 50 6.73 1.12 -1.11
CA SER A 50 7.46 1.39 -2.34
C SER A 50 7.22 2.83 -2.78
N GLU A 51 8.27 3.66 -2.77
CA GLU A 51 8.17 5.04 -3.24
C GLU A 51 7.79 5.12 -4.73
N SER A 52 8.18 4.13 -5.52
CA SER A 52 7.83 4.06 -6.94
C SER A 52 6.33 3.99 -7.19
N ASP A 53 5.56 3.44 -6.24
CA ASP A 53 4.11 3.37 -6.37
C ASP A 53 3.51 4.80 -6.31
N LEU A 54 4.18 5.74 -5.64
CA LEU A 54 3.72 7.13 -5.53
C LEU A 54 4.14 7.99 -6.73
N MET A 55 4.94 7.45 -7.64
CA MET A 55 5.39 8.19 -8.83
C MET A 55 4.42 7.98 -9.99
N PRO A 56 4.04 9.05 -10.72
CA PRO A 56 3.27 8.88 -11.95
C PRO A 56 4.09 8.09 -12.98
N PRO A 57 3.45 7.26 -13.83
CA PRO A 57 4.13 6.62 -14.94
C PRO A 57 4.67 7.68 -15.91
N VAL A 58 5.92 7.53 -16.34
CA VAL A 58 6.59 8.37 -17.35
C VAL A 58 6.17 8.01 -18.78
#